data_AF-A0A1B1MW11-F1
#
_entry.id   AF-A0A1B1MW11-F1
#
_cell.length_a   1.000
_cell.length_b   1.000
_cell.length_c   1.000
_cell.angle_alpha   90.00
_cell.angle_beta   90.00
_cell.angle_gamma   90.00
#
_symmetry.space_group_name_H-M   'P 1'
#
loop_
_entity.id
_entity.type
_entity.pdbx_description
1 polymer ?
#
loop_
_entity_poly.entity_id
_entity_poly.type
_entity_poly.pdbx_seq_one_letter_code
_entity_poly.pdbx_strand_id
1 'polypeptide(L)'
;MKVLYHPDRDEIELSSVLYALSDPIRLFIVSQIRKYGENPCNSFEVPIAKSTLSHHIRTLRESGVVFTRSQGTQRLISVREEDLNHRFPGVLDAVLQAYEASGQGLPNKEDSK
;
A
#
# COMPACT_ATOMS: atom_id res chain seq x y z
N MET A 1 -0.23 0.64 -23.71
CA MET A 1 0.04 0.57 -22.26
C MET A 1 -1.25 0.12 -21.59
N LYS A 2 -1.25 -0.97 -20.80
CA LYS A 2 -2.48 -1.48 -20.17
C LYS A 2 -2.92 -0.48 -19.09
N VAL A 3 -4.16 0.00 -19.18
CA VAL A 3 -4.75 0.89 -18.18
C VAL A 3 -4.77 0.15 -16.83
N LEU A 4 -4.26 0.79 -15.78
CA LEU A 4 -4.33 0.27 -14.43
C LEU A 4 -5.71 0.60 -13.87
N TYR A 5 -6.48 -0.44 -13.55
CA TYR A 5 -7.78 -0.28 -12.89
C TYR A 5 -7.61 0.33 -11.49
N HIS A 6 -8.45 1.28 -11.14
CA HIS A 6 -8.59 1.77 -9.78
C HIS A 6 -10.10 1.88 -9.56
N PRO A 7 -10.65 1.36 -8.45
CA PRO A 7 -12.07 1.56 -8.15
C PRO A 7 -12.35 3.05 -7.99
N ASP A 8 -13.51 3.51 -8.44
CA ASP A 8 -13.96 4.85 -8.10
C ASP A 8 -14.16 4.96 -6.58
N ARG A 9 -14.10 6.18 -6.04
CA ARG A 9 -14.19 6.39 -4.57
C ARG A 9 -15.40 5.68 -3.95
N ASP A 10 -16.54 5.73 -4.64
CA ASP A 10 -17.80 5.17 -4.15
C ASP A 10 -17.90 3.64 -4.31
N GLU A 11 -17.00 3.04 -5.09
CA GLU A 11 -16.86 1.59 -5.28
C GLU A 11 -15.87 0.96 -4.28
N ILE A 12 -15.13 1.75 -3.50
CA ILE A 12 -14.19 1.23 -2.50
C ILE A 12 -14.97 0.52 -1.39
N GLU A 13 -14.82 -0.79 -1.26
CA GLU A 13 -15.45 -1.57 -0.20
C GLU A 13 -14.54 -1.74 1.02
N LEU A 14 -15.12 -1.61 2.22
CA LEU A 14 -14.38 -1.76 3.48
C LEU A 14 -13.76 -3.16 3.61
N SER A 15 -14.48 -4.20 3.20
CA SER A 15 -14.00 -5.59 3.18
C SER A 15 -12.72 -5.73 2.33
N SER A 16 -12.71 -5.13 1.14
CA SER A 16 -11.57 -5.13 0.23
C SER A 16 -10.38 -4.36 0.81
N VAL A 17 -10.63 -3.22 1.46
CA VAL A 17 -9.59 -2.43 2.15
C VAL A 17 -8.98 -3.23 3.30
N LEU A 18 -9.79 -3.80 4.19
CA LEU A 18 -9.31 -4.58 5.33
C LEU A 18 -8.58 -5.85 4.87
N TYR A 19 -9.08 -6.53 3.83
CA TYR A 19 -8.37 -7.63 3.19
C TYR A 19 -7.02 -7.19 2.62
N ALA A 20 -6.94 -5.97 2.06
CA ALA A 20 -5.69 -5.41 1.56
C ALA A 20 -4.69 -5.09 2.67
N LEU A 21 -5.18 -4.61 3.81
CA LEU A 21 -4.38 -4.22 4.97
C LEU A 21 -4.11 -5.37 5.95
N SER A 22 -4.63 -6.58 5.73
CA SER A 22 -4.42 -7.72 6.63
C SER A 22 -3.06 -8.41 6.48
N ASP A 23 -2.19 -7.93 5.61
CA ASP A 23 -0.89 -8.55 5.30
C ASP A 23 0.25 -7.61 5.72
N PRO A 24 1.28 -8.12 6.40
CA PRO A 24 2.33 -7.30 6.99
C PRO A 24 3.17 -6.56 5.94
N ILE A 25 3.41 -7.15 4.76
CA ILE A 25 4.13 -6.49 3.67
C ILE A 25 3.32 -5.30 3.15
N ARG A 26 2.02 -5.49 2.94
CA ARG A 26 1.12 -4.42 2.48
C ARG A 26 0.99 -3.30 3.51
N LEU A 27 0.87 -3.61 4.80
CA LEU A 27 0.89 -2.61 5.87
C LEU A 27 2.19 -1.81 5.88
N PHE A 28 3.33 -2.48 5.76
CA PHE A 28 4.62 -1.82 5.67
C PHE A 28 4.70 -0.89 4.46
N ILE A 29 4.32 -1.35 3.27
CA ILE A 29 4.31 -0.51 2.06
C ILE A 29 3.47 0.75 2.29
N VAL A 30 2.24 0.59 2.80
CA VAL A 30 1.33 1.71 3.04
C VAL A 30 1.90 2.66 4.11
N SER A 31 2.51 2.15 5.18
CA SER A 31 3.13 2.99 6.21
C SER A 31 4.34 3.77 5.67
N GLN A 32 5.16 3.17 4.80
CA GLN A 32 6.26 3.87 4.15
C GLN A 32 5.75 5.00 3.24
N ILE A 33 4.71 4.75 2.43
CA ILE A 33 4.13 5.78 1.57
C ILE A 33 3.48 6.88 2.43
N ARG A 34 2.78 6.52 3.51
CA ARG A 34 2.19 7.50 4.44
C ARG A 34 3.23 8.42 5.05
N LYS A 35 4.41 7.87 5.41
CA LYS A 35 5.48 8.62 6.06
C LYS A 35 6.31 9.47 5.10
N TYR A 36 6.62 8.96 3.92
CA TYR A 36 7.55 9.61 2.98
C TYR A 36 6.87 10.20 1.75
N GLY A 37 5.55 10.06 1.63
CA GLY A 37 4.78 10.50 0.49
C GLY A 37 4.85 9.52 -0.69
N GLU A 38 4.54 10.06 -1.87
CA GLU A 38 4.50 9.28 -3.11
C GLU A 38 5.87 8.68 -3.44
N ASN A 39 5.90 7.37 -3.70
CA ASN A 39 7.13 6.61 -3.85
C ASN A 39 7.13 5.77 -5.14
N PRO A 40 8.28 5.64 -5.83
CA PRO A 40 8.44 4.67 -6.90
C PRO A 40 8.22 3.23 -6.44
N CYS A 41 7.61 2.39 -7.28
CA CYS A 41 7.42 0.97 -6.97
C CYS A 41 8.71 0.21 -6.63
N ASN A 42 9.87 0.68 -7.08
CA ASN A 42 11.17 0.07 -6.83
C ASN A 42 11.88 0.62 -5.58
N SER A 43 11.31 1.57 -4.84
CA SER A 43 11.92 2.14 -3.64
C SER A 43 11.58 1.37 -2.36
N PHE A 44 10.69 0.37 -2.42
CA PHE A 44 10.36 -0.46 -1.27
C PHE A 44 11.42 -1.55 -1.06
N GLU A 45 12.23 -1.40 -0.02
CA GLU A 45 13.18 -2.41 0.42
C GLU A 45 12.48 -3.47 1.27
N VAL A 46 11.95 -4.49 0.59
CA VAL A 46 11.25 -5.62 1.22
C VAL A 46 11.95 -6.94 0.87
N PRO A 47 11.97 -7.95 1.76
CA PRO A 47 12.66 -9.22 1.55
C PRO A 47 11.87 -10.17 0.62
N ILE A 48 11.30 -9.65 -0.47
CA ILE A 48 10.50 -10.40 -1.44
C ILE A 48 10.94 -10.13 -2.88
N ALA A 49 10.59 -11.03 -3.79
CA ALA A 49 10.86 -10.83 -5.22
C ALA A 49 10.04 -9.67 -5.79
N LYS A 50 10.56 -9.04 -6.87
CA LYS A 50 9.88 -7.93 -7.58
C LYS A 50 8.49 -8.31 -8.12
N SER A 51 8.29 -9.57 -8.53
CA SER A 51 6.99 -10.08 -8.98
C SER A 51 5.97 -10.11 -7.83
N THR A 52 6.40 -10.56 -6.65
CA THR A 52 5.57 -10.58 -5.43
C THR A 52 5.24 -9.15 -4.99
N LEU A 53 6.20 -8.23 -5.01
CA LEU A 53 5.95 -6.82 -4.71
C LEU A 53 4.90 -6.22 -5.67
N SER A 54 5.03 -6.51 -6.97
CA SER A 54 4.05 -6.07 -7.97
C SER A 54 2.66 -6.61 -7.70
N HIS A 55 2.55 -7.84 -7.16
CA HIS A 55 1.27 -8.41 -6.74
C HIS A 55 0.69 -7.68 -5.52
N HIS A 56 1.48 -7.39 -4.49
CA HIS A 56 1.02 -6.60 -3.34
C HIS A 56 0.53 -5.20 -3.74
N ILE A 57 1.29 -4.49 -4.58
CA ILE A 57 0.89 -3.18 -5.11
C ILE A 57 -0.40 -3.29 -5.93
N ARG A 58 -0.54 -4.35 -6.74
CA ARG A 58 -1.78 -4.61 -7.48
C ARG A 58 -2.96 -4.78 -6.53
N THR A 59 -2.84 -5.56 -5.48
CA THR A 59 -3.94 -5.81 -4.54
C THR A 59 -4.30 -4.54 -3.75
N LEU A 60 -3.31 -3.77 -3.31
CA LEU A 60 -3.53 -2.45 -2.69
C LEU A 60 -4.23 -1.49 -3.65
N ARG A 61 -3.89 -1.52 -4.93
CA ARG A 61 -4.49 -0.67 -5.96
C ARG A 61 -5.94 -1.05 -6.23
N GLU A 62 -6.20 -2.34 -6.42
CA GLU A 62 -7.52 -2.84 -6.80
C GLU A 62 -8.53 -2.79 -5.64
N SER A 63 -8.06 -2.74 -4.40
CA SER A 63 -8.87 -2.46 -3.20
C SER A 63 -9.13 -0.96 -2.96
N GLY A 64 -8.50 -0.08 -3.73
CA GLY A 64 -8.65 1.37 -3.58
C GLY A 64 -7.78 1.99 -2.48
N VAL A 65 -6.84 1.25 -1.89
CA VAL A 65 -5.95 1.78 -0.84
C VAL A 65 -4.88 2.71 -1.43
N VAL A 66 -4.32 2.33 -2.58
CA VAL A 66 -3.29 3.13 -3.26
C VAL A 66 -3.72 3.52 -4.66
N PHE A 67 -3.13 4.62 -5.14
CA PHE A 67 -3.19 5.04 -6.52
C PHE A 67 -1.84 4.83 -7.17
N THR A 68 -1.83 4.44 -8.44
CA THR A 68 -0.58 4.28 -9.21
C THR A 68 -0.65 5.09 -10.49
N ARG A 69 0.29 6.03 -10.63
CA ARG A 69 0.46 6.83 -11.86
C ARG A 69 1.78 6.53 -12.54
N SER A 70 1.79 6.60 -13.87
CA SER A 70 3.02 6.49 -14.66
C SER A 70 3.71 7.86 -14.71
N GLN A 71 5.01 7.91 -14.42
CA GLN A 71 5.87 9.06 -14.67
C GLN A 71 7.10 8.60 -15.45
N GLY A 72 7.09 8.86 -16.77
CA GLY A 72 8.12 8.32 -17.67
C GLY A 72 8.15 6.79 -17.65
N THR A 73 9.29 6.22 -17.26
CA THR A 73 9.50 4.77 -17.12
C THR A 73 9.14 4.23 -15.73
N GLN A 74 8.82 5.10 -14.78
CA GLN A 74 8.54 4.74 -13.40
C GLN A 74 7.03 4.73 -13.12
N ARG A 75 6.65 3.93 -12.12
CA ARG A 75 5.32 3.95 -11.52
C ARG A 75 5.43 4.49 -10.12
N LEU A 76 4.73 5.59 -9.88
CA LEU A 76 4.65 6.26 -8.60
C LEU A 76 3.37 5.83 -7.89
N ILE A 77 3.49 5.56 -6.59
CA ILE A 77 2.43 5.01 -5.75
C ILE A 77 2.18 5.96 -4.59
N SER A 78 0.93 6.33 -4.39
CA SER A 78 0.45 7.20 -3.32
C SER A 78 -0.73 6.53 -2.59
N VAL A 79 -0.92 6.84 -1.31
CA VAL A 79 -2.10 6.39 -0.56
C VAL A 79 -3.28 7.29 -0.91
N ARG A 80 -4.46 6.69 -1.12
CA ARG A 80 -5.70 7.43 -1.41
C ARG A 80 -6.37 7.89 -0.11
N GLU A 81 -5.63 8.63 0.70
CA GLU A 81 -6.06 9.00 2.07
C GLU A 81 -7.36 9.77 2.10
N GLU A 82 -7.51 10.76 1.21
CA GLU A 82 -8.73 11.58 1.13
C GLU A 82 -9.95 10.72 0.80
N ASP A 83 -9.83 9.83 -0.18
CA ASP A 83 -10.91 8.91 -0.58
C ASP A 83 -11.26 7.94 0.55
N LEU A 84 -10.25 7.33 1.19
CA LEU A 84 -10.42 6.39 2.29
C LEU A 84 -11.02 7.07 3.51
N ASN A 85 -10.58 8.27 3.85
CA ASN A 85 -11.12 9.01 4.99
C ASN A 85 -12.53 9.55 4.71
N HIS A 86 -12.87 9.85 3.46
CA HIS A 86 -14.23 10.19 3.06
C HIS A 86 -15.19 9.00 3.19
N ARG A 87 -14.78 7.80 2.74
CA ARG A 87 -15.60 6.58 2.79
C ARG A 87 -15.66 5.97 4.19
N PHE A 88 -14.52 5.90 4.87
CA PHE A 88 -14.31 5.20 6.14
C PHE A 88 -13.47 6.05 7.10
N PRO A 89 -14.05 7.11 7.69
CA PRO A 89 -13.31 8.05 8.52
C PRO A 89 -12.50 7.38 9.62
N GLY A 90 -11.20 7.71 9.69
CA GLY A 90 -10.28 7.24 10.73
C GLY A 90 -9.84 5.77 10.65
N VAL A 91 -10.36 4.96 9.72
CA VAL A 91 -10.00 3.52 9.62
C VAL A 91 -8.52 3.34 9.27
N LEU A 92 -8.05 4.05 8.24
CA LEU A 92 -6.65 3.94 7.81
C LEU A 92 -5.70 4.34 8.94
N ASP A 93 -5.97 5.48 9.60
CA ASP A 93 -5.13 5.98 10.69
C ASP A 93 -5.11 4.99 11.86
N ALA A 94 -6.28 4.45 12.26
CA ALA A 94 -6.36 3.47 13.35
C ALA A 94 -5.57 2.18 13.03
N VAL A 95 -5.67 1.67 11.80
CA VAL A 95 -4.94 0.47 11.37
C VAL A 95 -3.43 0.71 11.35
N LEU A 96 -2.97 1.84 10.81
CA LEU A 96 -1.54 2.15 10.76
C LEU A 96 -0.95 2.43 12.15
N GLN A 97 -1.68 3.11 13.03
CA GLN A 97 -1.28 3.30 14.42
C GLN A 97 -1.18 1.96 15.17
N ALA A 98 -2.16 1.07 14.99
CA ALA A 98 -2.12 -0.27 15.58
C ALA A 98 -0.95 -1.10 15.05
N TYR A 99 -0.67 -1.01 13.74
CA TYR A 99 0.49 -1.66 13.12
C TYR A 99 1.81 -1.16 13.73
N GLU A 100 2.00 0.15 13.84
CA GLU A 100 3.21 0.75 14.45
C GLU A 100 3.35 0.36 15.92
N ALA A 101 2.27 0.39 16.69
CA ALA A 101 2.26 -0.01 18.10
C ALA A 101 2.54 -1.50 18.30
N SER A 102 2.18 -2.35 17.33
CA SER A 102 2.41 -3.80 17.39
C SER A 102 3.88 -4.20 17.21
N GLY A 103 4.75 -3.28 16.78
CA GLY A 103 6.17 -3.57 16.55
C GLY A 103 6.44 -4.53 15.39
N GLN A 104 5.46 -4.77 14.51
CA GLN A 104 5.57 -5.64 13.32
C GLN A 104 6.42 -5.04 12.18
N GLY A 105 7.45 -4.26 12.53
CA GLY A 105 8.43 -3.75 11.56
C GLY A 105 9.07 -4.93 10.84
N LEU A 106 9.06 -4.91 9.51
CA LEU A 106 9.65 -5.99 8.73
C LEU A 106 11.14 -6.15 9.08
N PRO A 107 11.62 -7.37 9.34
CA PRO A 107 13.04 -7.59 9.59
C PRO A 107 13.85 -7.29 8.33
N ASN A 108 14.93 -6.52 8.51
CA ASN A 108 15.93 -6.27 7.49
C ASN A 108 16.54 -7.60 7.03
N LYS A 109 16.95 -7.67 5.76
CA LYS A 109 17.52 -8.85 5.10
C LYS A 109 18.94 -9.23 5.59
N GLU A 110 19.33 -8.89 6.82
CA GLU A 110 20.71 -9.06 7.33
C GLU A 110 20.95 -10.37 8.10
N ASP A 111 19.94 -11.22 8.32
CA ASP A 111 20.11 -12.53 8.99
C ASP A 111 20.15 -13.72 8.00
N SER A 112 21.04 -13.67 7.01
CA SER A 112 21.41 -14.86 6.23
C SER A 112 22.89 -14.80 5.91
N LYS A 113 23.68 -15.18 6.93
CA LYS A 113 25.08 -15.55 6.80
C LYS A 113 25.21 -16.91 6.10
#